data_AF-A0A497JX35-F1
#
_entry.id   AF-A0A497JX35-F1
#
_cell.length_a   1.000
_cell.length_b   1.000
_cell.length_c   1.000
_cell.angle_alpha   90.00
_cell.angle_beta   90.00
_cell.angle_gamma   90.00
#
_symmetry.space_group_name_H-M   'P 1'
#
loop_
_entity.id
_entity.type
_entity.pdbx_description
1 polymer ?
#
loop_
_entity_poly.entity_id
_entity_poly.type
_entity_poly.pdbx_seq_one_letter_code
_entity_poly.pdbx_strand_id
1 'polypeptide(L)'
;MRLARHVWPPSKILLSALLFTCLSMICVASILNLKAELNVDISAKPLLKFSSYQELKEFLNRSRYKTVWDFVDIKAPFPAAFPPLMTLKRAANEASVGYSRTNIQVEGVDEADIVKCDGKYLYVASNGRILIIRAYPPEDLAVLAEMKTNGTAAEIFINGNRLVVIESTFGKPIIPLRHPAPCGGKATIIRIFDISDRSRPILIRKISTDGWYFESRMIGAYVYL
;
A
#
# COMPACT_ATOMS: atom_id res chain seq x y z
N MET A 1 52.37 -9.70 49.98
CA MET A 1 51.00 -10.18 50.28
C MET A 1 50.68 -11.34 49.34
N ARG A 2 50.61 -12.58 49.85
CA ARG A 2 50.21 -13.77 49.06
C ARG A 2 48.68 -13.81 48.98
N LEU A 3 48.12 -13.74 47.78
CA LEU A 3 46.71 -14.00 47.53
C LEU A 3 46.42 -15.49 47.76
N ALA A 4 45.70 -15.81 48.84
CA ALA A 4 45.20 -17.15 49.09
C ALA A 4 44.18 -17.49 48.00
N ARG A 5 44.53 -18.42 47.10
CA ARG A 5 43.58 -18.96 46.12
C ARG A 5 42.59 -19.83 46.88
N HIS A 6 41.35 -19.36 46.99
CA HIS A 6 40.28 -20.09 47.65
C HIS A 6 39.87 -21.26 46.74
N VAL A 7 40.51 -22.43 46.93
CA VAL A 7 40.16 -23.66 46.22
C VAL A 7 38.87 -24.20 46.83
N TRP A 8 37.83 -24.41 46.02
CA TRP A 8 36.58 -24.99 46.51
C TRP A 8 36.77 -26.47 46.84
N PRO A 9 36.11 -26.97 47.90
CA PRO A 9 36.11 -28.39 48.20
C PRO A 9 35.47 -29.19 47.04
N PRO A 10 35.94 -30.42 46.76
CA PRO A 10 35.50 -31.21 45.62
C PRO A 10 33.98 -31.43 45.58
N SER A 11 33.31 -31.46 46.74
CA SER A 11 31.84 -31.56 46.83
C SER A 11 31.11 -30.34 46.25
N LYS A 12 31.65 -29.12 46.38
CA LYS A 12 31.07 -27.89 45.79
C LYS A 12 31.32 -27.81 44.29
N ILE A 13 32.46 -28.33 43.82
CA ILE A 13 32.78 -28.42 42.39
C ILE A 13 31.80 -29.39 41.71
N LEU A 14 31.59 -30.58 42.30
CA LEU A 14 30.62 -31.57 41.82
C LEU A 14 29.19 -31.03 41.77
N LEU A 15 28.76 -30.34 42.84
CA LEU A 15 27.44 -29.73 42.89
C LEU A 15 27.27 -28.63 41.82
N SER A 16 28.30 -27.80 41.61
CA SER A 16 28.27 -26.75 40.58
C SER A 16 28.23 -27.31 39.16
N ALA A 17 28.94 -28.41 38.89
CA ALA A 17 28.91 -29.09 37.60
C ALA A 17 27.53 -29.70 37.32
N LEU A 18 26.93 -30.36 38.33
CA LEU A 18 25.57 -30.90 38.24
C LEU A 18 24.53 -29.80 37.96
N LEU A 19 24.61 -28.68 38.67
CA LEU A 19 23.72 -27.54 38.47
C LEU A 19 23.84 -26.96 37.06
N PHE A 20 25.07 -26.83 36.55
CA PHE A 20 25.31 -26.35 35.18
C PHE A 20 24.73 -27.29 34.13
N THR A 21 24.88 -28.61 34.30
CA THR A 21 24.31 -29.59 33.38
C THR A 21 22.78 -29.61 33.39
N CYS A 22 22.15 -29.46 34.57
CA CYS A 22 20.71 -29.32 34.67
C CYS A 22 20.20 -28.04 34.00
N LEU A 23 20.87 -26.91 34.22
CA LEU A 23 20.50 -25.64 33.61
C LEU A 23 20.61 -25.70 32.08
N SER A 24 21.68 -26.31 31.55
CA SER A 24 21.85 -26.48 30.10
C SER A 24 20.79 -27.38 29.49
N MET A 25 20.39 -28.45 30.19
CA MET A 25 19.33 -29.35 29.73
C MET A 25 17.97 -28.66 29.70
N ILE A 26 17.66 -27.84 30.72
CA ILE A 26 16.44 -27.03 30.75
C ILE A 26 16.44 -26.02 29.61
N CYS A 27 17.55 -25.31 29.36
CA CYS A 27 17.66 -24.38 28.24
C CYS A 27 17.45 -25.07 26.88
N VAL A 28 18.04 -26.25 26.67
CA VAL A 28 17.87 -27.00 25.41
C VAL A 28 16.41 -27.47 25.25
N ALA A 29 15.77 -27.96 26.32
CA ALA A 29 14.36 -28.34 26.29
C ALA A 29 13.43 -27.15 26.01
N SER A 30 13.70 -25.98 26.60
CA SER A 30 12.97 -24.74 26.31
C SER A 30 13.13 -24.28 24.86
N ILE A 31 14.34 -24.38 24.29
CA ILE A 31 14.59 -24.04 22.88
C ILE A 31 13.87 -25.01 21.93
N LEU A 32 13.82 -26.31 22.28
CA LEU A 32 13.08 -27.31 21.49
C LEU A 32 11.56 -27.09 21.57
N ASN A 33 11.01 -26.76 22.74
CA ASN A 33 9.59 -26.38 22.89
C ASN A 33 9.27 -25.09 22.12
N LEU A 34 10.17 -24.10 22.13
CA LEU A 34 10.01 -22.88 21.34
C LEU A 34 9.98 -23.18 19.83
N LYS A 35 10.81 -24.12 19.36
CA LYS A 35 10.79 -24.60 17.97
C LYS A 35 9.51 -25.34 17.61
N ALA A 36 8.93 -26.09 18.55
CA ALA A 36 7.66 -26.80 18.34
C ALA A 36 6.48 -25.83 18.25
N GLU A 37 6.46 -24.78 19.08
CA GLU A 37 5.43 -23.72 19.03
C GLU A 37 5.59 -22.78 17.81
N LEU A 38 6.81 -22.59 17.29
CA LEU A 38 7.09 -21.85 16.06
C LEU A 38 6.85 -22.66 14.78
N ASN A 39 6.48 -23.94 14.88
CA ASN A 39 6.08 -24.74 13.72
C ASN A 39 4.65 -24.42 13.27
N VAL A 40 4.31 -23.14 13.27
CA VAL A 40 3.11 -22.63 12.61
C VAL A 40 3.39 -22.72 11.13
N ASP A 41 2.70 -23.62 10.45
CA ASP A 41 2.66 -23.67 9.00
C ASP A 41 1.92 -22.41 8.51
N ILE A 42 2.64 -21.28 8.46
CA ILE A 42 2.22 -20.07 7.77
C ILE A 42 2.51 -20.29 6.29
N SER A 43 1.91 -21.34 5.72
CA SER A 43 1.67 -21.38 4.29
C SER A 43 0.73 -20.21 4.01
N ALA A 44 1.33 -19.06 3.66
CA ALA A 44 0.61 -17.91 3.16
C ALA A 44 -0.16 -18.38 1.94
N LYS A 45 -1.41 -18.82 2.16
CA LYS A 45 -2.30 -19.25 1.09
C LYS A 45 -2.32 -18.09 0.10
N PRO A 46 -1.79 -18.28 -1.12
CA PRO A 46 -1.83 -17.22 -2.11
C PRO A 46 -3.27 -16.78 -2.27
N LEU A 47 -3.50 -15.47 -2.38
CA LEU A 47 -4.83 -14.93 -2.63
C LEU A 47 -5.45 -15.70 -3.80
N LEU A 48 -6.61 -16.30 -3.53
CA LEU A 48 -7.35 -17.02 -4.55
C LEU A 48 -7.72 -16.02 -5.65
N LYS A 49 -7.31 -16.34 -6.87
CA LYS A 49 -7.68 -15.60 -8.08
C LYS A 49 -8.77 -16.37 -8.78
N PHE A 50 -9.71 -15.65 -9.36
CA PHE A 50 -10.81 -16.23 -10.13
C PHE A 50 -10.67 -15.76 -11.57
N SER A 51 -10.72 -16.70 -12.50
CA SER A 51 -10.64 -16.47 -13.94
C SER A 51 -11.99 -16.06 -14.54
N SER A 52 -13.09 -16.28 -13.81
CA SER A 52 -14.43 -15.88 -14.22
C SER A 52 -15.36 -15.53 -13.05
N TYR A 53 -16.42 -14.78 -13.34
CA TYR A 53 -17.49 -14.51 -12.39
C TYR A 53 -18.16 -15.79 -11.89
N GLN A 54 -18.30 -16.79 -12.75
CA GLN A 54 -18.93 -18.07 -12.40
C GLN A 54 -18.09 -18.84 -11.38
N GLU A 55 -16.76 -18.84 -11.55
CA GLU A 55 -15.82 -19.46 -10.61
C GLU A 55 -15.87 -18.79 -9.23
N LEU A 56 -15.91 -17.45 -9.19
CA LEU A 56 -16.10 -16.69 -7.94
C LEU A 56 -17.45 -17.03 -7.29
N LYS A 57 -18.53 -17.07 -8.07
CA LYS A 57 -19.88 -17.37 -7.58
C LYS A 57 -19.98 -18.79 -7.00
N GLU A 58 -19.37 -19.77 -7.67
CA GLU A 58 -19.27 -21.15 -7.18
C GLU A 58 -18.44 -21.24 -5.91
N PHE A 59 -17.31 -20.53 -5.86
CA PHE A 59 -16.49 -20.43 -4.66
C PHE A 59 -17.31 -19.89 -3.47
N LEU A 60 -17.96 -18.73 -3.63
CA LEU A 60 -18.77 -18.10 -2.59
C LEU A 60 -19.93 -18.99 -2.14
N ASN A 61 -20.61 -19.67 -3.07
CA ASN A 61 -21.70 -20.59 -2.77
C ASN A 61 -21.23 -21.85 -2.03
N ARG A 62 -20.02 -22.32 -2.32
CA ARG A 62 -19.39 -23.47 -1.64
C ARG A 62 -18.89 -23.08 -0.25
N SER A 63 -18.35 -21.88 -0.10
CA SER A 63 -17.90 -21.33 1.17
C SER A 63 -19.03 -20.62 1.91
N ARG A 64 -20.13 -21.33 2.19
CA ARG A 64 -21.17 -20.90 3.14
C ARG A 64 -20.57 -20.79 4.55
N TYR A 65 -19.75 -19.77 4.78
CA TYR A 65 -19.52 -19.24 6.10
C TYR A 65 -20.84 -18.65 6.56
N LYS A 66 -21.38 -19.29 7.59
CA LYS A 66 -22.46 -18.80 8.41
C LYS A 66 -22.06 -17.40 8.90
N THR A 67 -22.72 -16.40 8.34
CA THR A 67 -22.88 -15.02 8.84
C THR A 67 -21.72 -14.03 8.63
N VAL A 68 -21.85 -13.22 7.57
CA VAL A 68 -21.09 -11.97 7.30
C VAL A 68 -21.50 -10.82 8.23
N TRP A 69 -22.54 -10.99 9.05
CA TRP A 69 -23.06 -9.96 9.96
C TRP A 69 -22.33 -9.86 11.32
N ASP A 70 -21.41 -10.77 11.65
CA ASP A 70 -20.65 -10.71 12.92
C ASP A 70 -19.42 -9.79 12.88
N PHE A 71 -19.10 -9.18 11.73
CA PHE A 71 -17.97 -8.23 11.60
C PHE A 71 -18.29 -6.78 12.00
N VAL A 72 -19.54 -6.47 12.38
CA VAL A 72 -20.00 -5.09 12.68
C VAL A 72 -20.31 -4.88 14.16
N ASP A 73 -19.70 -5.65 15.08
CA ASP A 73 -19.79 -5.36 16.52
C ASP A 73 -18.44 -5.46 17.26
N ILE A 74 -17.43 -4.74 16.75
CA ILE A 74 -16.20 -4.49 17.51
C ILE A 74 -16.44 -3.30 18.45
N LYS A 75 -16.96 -3.61 19.64
CA LYS A 75 -16.59 -2.92 20.89
C LYS A 75 -15.50 -3.74 21.59
N ALA A 76 -14.25 -3.65 21.13
CA ALA A 76 -13.06 -4.06 21.88
C ALA A 76 -11.79 -3.40 21.31
N PRO A 77 -10.79 -3.05 22.15
CA PRO A 77 -9.76 -2.06 21.84
C PRO A 77 -8.65 -2.61 20.93
N PHE A 78 -8.17 -1.76 20.02
CA PHE A 78 -6.99 -2.01 19.18
C PHE A 78 -5.75 -2.33 20.03
N PRO A 79 -5.09 -3.49 19.86
CA PRO A 79 -3.69 -3.64 20.26
C PRO A 79 -2.81 -2.97 19.21
N ALA A 80 -2.10 -1.93 19.63
CA ALA A 80 -1.09 -1.24 18.84
C ALA A 80 0.16 -2.13 18.68
N ALA A 81 0.22 -2.94 17.61
CA ALA A 81 1.49 -3.46 17.08
C ALA A 81 1.27 -4.04 15.66
N PHE A 82 1.70 -3.30 14.64
CA PHE A 82 1.91 -3.88 13.31
C PHE A 82 3.26 -4.61 13.30
N PRO A 83 3.34 -5.90 12.93
CA PRO A 83 4.62 -6.57 12.75
C PRO A 83 5.35 -6.04 11.50
N PRO A 84 6.69 -6.07 11.49
CA PRO A 84 7.50 -5.46 10.43
C PRO A 84 7.45 -6.28 9.13
N LEU A 85 7.58 -5.57 8.01
CA LEU A 85 7.58 -6.09 6.64
C LEU A 85 8.75 -7.07 6.41
N MET A 86 8.47 -8.37 6.28
CA MET A 86 9.46 -9.41 5.92
C MET A 86 9.65 -9.48 4.39
N THR A 87 10.91 -9.50 3.97
CA THR A 87 11.37 -9.68 2.59
C THR A 87 10.99 -11.07 2.03
N LEU A 88 10.14 -11.09 1.00
CA LEU A 88 9.78 -12.30 0.25
C LEU A 88 10.79 -12.53 -0.90
N LYS A 89 11.53 -13.63 -0.85
CA LYS A 89 12.28 -14.14 -2.01
C LYS A 89 11.34 -15.00 -2.86
N ARG A 90 11.12 -14.64 -4.12
CA ARG A 90 10.18 -15.33 -5.03
C ARG A 90 10.93 -16.17 -6.07
N ALA A 91 10.47 -17.40 -6.28
CA ALA A 91 10.85 -18.24 -7.41
C ALA A 91 10.24 -17.66 -8.70
N ALA A 92 11.09 -17.39 -9.69
CA ALA A 92 10.70 -16.91 -10.99
C ALA A 92 10.08 -18.06 -11.80
N ASN A 93 8.77 -18.00 -12.00
CA ASN A 93 8.11 -18.63 -13.13
C ASN A 93 7.62 -17.47 -14.01
N GLU A 94 8.06 -17.42 -15.27
CA GLU A 94 7.62 -16.47 -16.30
C GLU A 94 6.17 -16.75 -16.73
N ALA A 95 5.25 -16.69 -15.77
CA ALA A 95 3.85 -16.42 -16.09
C ALA A 95 3.73 -14.92 -16.38
N SER A 96 3.10 -14.55 -17.49
CA SER A 96 2.76 -13.15 -17.79
C SER A 96 2.20 -12.49 -16.54
N VAL A 97 2.86 -11.44 -16.06
CA VAL A 97 2.50 -10.75 -14.81
C VAL A 97 1.17 -10.03 -15.03
N GLY A 98 0.08 -10.71 -14.69
CA GLY A 98 -1.26 -10.13 -14.71
C GLY A 98 -1.41 -9.10 -13.60
N TYR A 99 -1.94 -7.93 -13.94
CA TYR A 99 -2.31 -6.88 -13.01
C TYR A 99 -3.82 -6.60 -13.12
N SER A 100 -4.43 -6.16 -12.03
CA SER A 100 -5.81 -5.69 -12.05
C SER A 100 -5.84 -4.28 -12.61
N ARG A 101 -6.65 -4.06 -13.64
CA ARG A 101 -7.11 -2.71 -14.01
C ARG A 101 -8.18 -2.27 -13.02
N THR A 102 -8.38 -0.97 -12.86
CA THR A 102 -9.56 -0.49 -12.15
C THR A 102 -10.79 -0.85 -12.99
N ASN A 103 -11.89 -1.22 -12.32
CA ASN A 103 -13.06 -1.81 -12.97
C ASN A 103 -13.65 -0.82 -13.97
N ILE A 104 -13.56 -1.15 -15.26
CA ILE A 104 -14.16 -0.36 -16.34
C ILE A 104 -15.65 -0.68 -16.35
N GLN A 105 -16.50 0.29 -16.02
CA GLN A 105 -17.96 0.09 -15.99
C GLN A 105 -18.57 -0.08 -17.39
N VAL A 106 -17.94 0.53 -18.42
CA VAL A 106 -18.35 0.49 -19.82
C VAL A 106 -17.11 0.33 -20.71
N GLU A 107 -17.13 -0.62 -21.65
CA GLU A 107 -16.00 -0.89 -22.53
C GLU A 107 -15.45 0.38 -23.21
N GLY A 108 -14.15 0.61 -23.08
CA GLY A 108 -13.48 1.78 -23.68
C GLY A 108 -13.63 3.10 -22.91
N VAL A 109 -14.35 3.11 -21.78
CA VAL A 109 -14.54 4.30 -20.93
C VAL A 109 -13.78 4.12 -19.63
N ASP A 110 -12.78 4.97 -19.40
CA ASP A 110 -12.06 5.02 -18.12
C ASP A 110 -12.68 6.08 -17.20
N GLU A 111 -12.77 5.79 -15.91
CA GLU A 111 -13.25 6.72 -14.87
C GLU A 111 -12.04 7.35 -14.18
N ALA A 112 -12.17 8.58 -13.67
CA ALA A 112 -11.11 9.18 -12.91
C ALA A 112 -10.98 8.47 -11.56
N ASP A 113 -9.77 8.02 -11.20
CA ASP A 113 -9.51 7.32 -9.95
C ASP A 113 -8.40 8.04 -9.18
N ILE A 114 -8.30 7.81 -7.87
CA ILE A 114 -7.15 8.25 -7.06
C ILE A 114 -5.93 7.32 -7.22
N VAL A 115 -6.13 6.11 -7.76
CA VAL A 115 -5.06 5.13 -8.00
C VAL A 115 -5.24 4.51 -9.38
N LYS A 116 -4.19 4.56 -10.20
CA LYS A 116 -4.11 3.88 -11.51
C LYS A 116 -2.90 2.97 -11.57
N CYS A 117 -2.98 1.92 -12.40
CA CYS A 117 -1.92 0.94 -12.60
C CYS A 117 -1.76 0.61 -14.09
N ASP A 118 -0.53 0.60 -14.59
CA ASP A 118 -0.20 0.19 -15.97
C ASP A 118 0.53 -1.17 -16.03
N GLY A 119 0.51 -1.92 -14.92
CA GLY A 119 1.15 -3.22 -14.76
C GLY A 119 2.57 -3.17 -14.20
N LYS A 120 3.29 -2.06 -14.42
CA LYS A 120 4.64 -1.85 -13.87
C LYS A 120 4.70 -0.72 -12.85
N TYR A 121 3.89 0.32 -13.06
CA TYR A 121 3.85 1.51 -12.25
C TYR A 121 2.48 1.70 -11.61
N LEU A 122 2.48 2.21 -10.38
CA LEU A 122 1.32 2.76 -9.71
C LEU A 122 1.40 4.28 -9.76
N TYR A 123 0.26 4.89 -10.04
CA TYR A 123 0.07 6.33 -10.02
C TYR A 123 -0.94 6.62 -8.93
N VAL A 124 -0.55 7.41 -7.94
CA VAL A 124 -1.35 7.61 -6.72
C VAL A 124 -1.52 9.09 -6.45
N ALA A 125 -2.77 9.53 -6.37
CA ALA A 125 -3.14 10.84 -5.88
C ALA A 125 -3.49 10.74 -4.39
N SER A 126 -2.71 11.41 -3.54
CA SER A 126 -2.92 11.39 -2.09
C SER A 126 -2.34 12.64 -1.42
N ASN A 127 -3.07 13.21 -0.47
CA ASN A 127 -2.59 14.27 0.42
C ASN A 127 -1.91 15.45 -0.29
N GLY A 128 -2.52 15.95 -1.37
CA GLY A 128 -1.98 17.08 -2.12
C GLY A 128 -0.74 16.73 -2.97
N ARG A 129 -0.57 15.45 -3.31
CA ARG A 129 0.57 14.94 -4.06
C ARG A 129 0.13 13.90 -5.08
N ILE A 130 0.90 13.81 -6.16
CA ILE A 130 0.88 12.70 -7.10
C ILE A 130 2.20 11.94 -6.98
N LEU A 131 2.11 10.64 -6.73
CA LEU A 131 3.25 9.73 -6.66
C LEU A 131 3.26 8.83 -7.90
N ILE A 132 4.44 8.66 -8.48
CA ILE A 132 4.69 7.61 -9.49
C ILE A 132 5.61 6.59 -8.85
N ILE A 133 5.13 5.36 -8.72
CA ILE A 133 5.79 4.29 -7.99
C ILE A 133 6.07 3.16 -8.97
N ARG A 134 7.31 2.71 -9.06
CA ARG A 134 7.62 1.42 -9.69
C ARG A 134 7.14 0.34 -8.74
N ALA A 135 6.13 -0.42 -9.14
CA ALA A 135 5.54 -1.47 -8.30
C ALA A 135 5.98 -2.88 -8.72
N TYR A 136 6.51 -3.03 -9.94
CA TYR A 136 7.04 -4.29 -10.43
C TYR A 136 8.40 -4.10 -11.16
N PRO A 137 9.37 -5.02 -10.97
CA PRO A 137 9.30 -6.14 -10.02
C PRO A 137 9.39 -5.66 -8.54
N PRO A 138 8.91 -6.44 -7.56
CA PRO A 138 8.85 -6.01 -6.16
C PRO A 138 10.20 -5.64 -5.56
N GLU A 139 11.27 -6.30 -6.01
CA GLU A 139 12.66 -6.00 -5.63
C GLU A 139 13.11 -4.59 -6.06
N ASP A 140 12.45 -4.00 -7.07
CA ASP A 140 12.71 -2.65 -7.56
C ASP A 140 11.67 -1.63 -7.07
N LEU A 141 10.90 -1.96 -6.01
CA LEU A 141 9.87 -1.08 -5.49
C LEU A 141 10.48 0.27 -5.08
N ALA A 142 10.07 1.33 -5.78
CA ALA A 142 10.61 2.66 -5.57
C ALA A 142 9.63 3.75 -5.97
N VAL A 143 9.59 4.83 -5.18
CA VAL A 143 8.96 6.09 -5.61
C VAL A 143 9.91 6.77 -6.59
N LEU A 144 9.48 6.95 -7.84
CA LEU A 144 10.29 7.54 -8.90
C LEU A 144 10.13 9.05 -9.00
N ALA A 145 8.90 9.52 -8.74
CA ALA A 145 8.58 10.93 -8.80
C ALA A 145 7.48 11.28 -7.79
N GLU A 146 7.58 12.50 -7.26
CA GLU A 146 6.57 13.15 -6.42
C GLU A 146 6.28 14.53 -7.01
N MET A 147 5.01 14.81 -7.29
CA MET A 147 4.55 16.11 -7.77
C MET A 147 3.57 16.69 -6.75
N LYS A 148 3.74 17.97 -6.39
CA LYS A 148 2.79 18.66 -5.51
C LYS A 148 1.56 19.12 -6.29
N THR A 149 0.39 18.92 -5.71
CA THR A 149 -0.87 19.48 -6.19
C THR A 149 -1.22 20.68 -5.30
N ASN A 150 -1.84 21.70 -5.90
CA ASN A 150 -2.23 22.91 -5.17
C ASN A 150 -3.72 22.89 -4.80
N GLY A 151 -4.45 21.89 -5.29
CA GLY A 151 -5.86 21.66 -5.01
C GLY A 151 -6.13 20.46 -4.12
N THR A 152 -7.39 20.34 -3.73
CA THR A 152 -7.99 19.18 -3.05
C THR A 152 -8.61 18.23 -4.08
N ALA A 153 -8.79 16.96 -3.71
CA ALA A 153 -9.44 15.93 -4.53
C ALA A 153 -8.75 15.76 -5.90
N ALA A 154 -7.49 15.33 -5.88
CA ALA A 154 -6.78 15.02 -7.10
C ALA A 154 -7.22 13.64 -7.61
N GLU A 155 -7.79 13.59 -8.82
CA GLU A 155 -8.06 12.35 -9.55
C GLU A 155 -7.19 12.30 -10.80
N ILE A 156 -6.96 11.09 -11.32
CA ILE A 156 -5.98 10.86 -12.37
C ILE A 156 -6.48 9.92 -13.48
N PHE A 157 -5.97 10.18 -14.68
CA PHE A 157 -6.01 9.26 -15.82
C PHE A 157 -4.60 8.91 -16.29
N ILE A 158 -4.44 7.69 -16.80
CA ILE A 158 -3.24 7.23 -17.47
C ILE A 158 -3.58 6.79 -18.88
N ASN A 159 -2.92 7.39 -19.88
CA ASN A 159 -3.03 6.99 -21.27
C ASN A 159 -1.64 6.93 -21.91
N GLY A 160 -1.05 5.74 -21.97
CA GLY A 160 0.31 5.54 -22.47
C GLY A 160 1.35 6.35 -21.68
N ASN A 161 1.95 7.36 -22.32
CA ASN A 161 2.92 8.27 -21.71
C ASN A 161 2.30 9.60 -21.26
N ARG A 162 0.98 9.63 -21.02
CA ARG A 162 0.26 10.79 -20.52
C ARG A 162 -0.34 10.49 -19.15
N LEU A 163 -0.06 11.38 -18.21
CA LEU A 163 -0.74 11.45 -16.93
C LEU A 163 -1.58 12.73 -16.91
N VAL A 164 -2.89 12.57 -16.73
CA VAL A 164 -3.80 13.70 -16.49
C VAL A 164 -4.09 13.76 -15.01
N VAL A 165 -3.98 14.95 -14.42
CA VAL A 165 -4.31 15.23 -13.02
C VAL A 165 -5.38 16.30 -13.01
N ILE A 166 -6.52 16.00 -12.40
CA ILE A 166 -7.62 16.93 -12.21
C ILE A 166 -7.67 17.27 -10.73
N GLU A 167 -7.65 18.56 -10.38
CA GLU A 167 -7.75 19.03 -9.00
C GLU A 167 -8.77 20.16 -8.88
N SER A 168 -9.43 20.26 -7.73
CA SER A 168 -10.25 21.43 -7.38
C SER A 168 -9.45 22.39 -6.50
N THR A 169 -9.45 23.66 -6.84
CA THR A 169 -8.83 24.71 -6.03
C THR A 169 -9.88 25.61 -5.41
N PHE A 170 -9.69 25.92 -4.12
CA PHE A 170 -10.40 26.99 -3.46
C PHE A 170 -9.61 28.28 -3.67
N GLY A 171 -10.26 29.32 -4.20
CA GLY A 171 -9.68 30.65 -4.14
C GLY A 171 -9.40 31.02 -2.68
N LYS A 172 -8.25 31.66 -2.43
CA LYS A 172 -7.96 32.20 -1.09
C LYS A 172 -9.10 33.13 -0.70
N PRO A 173 -9.63 33.05 0.53
CA PRO A 173 -10.55 34.09 1.00
C PRO A 173 -9.80 35.42 0.94
N ILE A 174 -10.22 36.30 0.04
CA ILE A 174 -9.77 37.68 0.03
C ILE A 174 -10.41 38.30 1.27
N ILE A 175 -9.62 38.49 2.32
CA ILE A 175 -10.06 39.19 3.54
C ILE A 175 -10.39 40.62 3.11
N PRO A 176 -11.66 41.06 3.07
CA PRO A 176 -11.96 42.38 2.56
C PRO A 176 -11.84 43.37 3.72
N LEU A 177 -10.85 44.26 3.65
CA LEU A 177 -10.80 45.42 4.55
C LEU A 177 -11.76 46.54 4.14
N ARG A 178 -12.53 46.45 3.03
CA ARG A 178 -13.53 47.49 2.69
C ARG A 178 -14.58 47.26 1.58
N HIS A 179 -14.67 46.11 0.92
CA HIS A 179 -15.65 45.89 -0.18
C HIS A 179 -16.14 44.43 -0.17
N PRO A 180 -17.35 44.08 -0.67
CA PRO A 180 -17.70 42.69 -0.90
C PRO A 180 -16.75 42.13 -1.96
N ALA A 181 -15.71 41.43 -1.52
CA ALA A 181 -14.78 40.78 -2.42
C ALA A 181 -15.53 39.64 -3.13
N PRO A 182 -15.34 39.44 -4.44
CA PRO A 182 -15.78 38.22 -5.08
C PRO A 182 -15.15 37.05 -4.30
N CYS A 183 -15.99 36.18 -3.74
CA CYS A 183 -15.54 34.94 -3.11
C CYS A 183 -14.53 34.31 -4.05
N GLY A 184 -13.29 34.11 -3.60
CA GLY A 184 -12.20 33.63 -4.45
C GLY A 184 -12.69 32.46 -5.29
N GLY A 185 -12.72 32.66 -6.62
CA GLY A 185 -13.38 31.75 -7.54
C GLY A 185 -12.89 30.32 -7.34
N LYS A 186 -13.83 29.39 -7.32
CA LYS A 186 -13.51 27.96 -7.31
C LYS A 186 -13.14 27.57 -8.73
N ALA A 187 -12.00 26.91 -8.89
CA ALA A 187 -11.51 26.54 -10.21
C ALA A 187 -11.09 25.07 -10.22
N THR A 188 -11.50 24.38 -11.29
CA THR A 188 -11.00 23.05 -11.63
C THR A 188 -9.76 23.23 -12.50
N ILE A 189 -8.65 22.64 -12.06
CA ILE A 189 -7.37 22.70 -12.78
C ILE A 189 -7.04 21.32 -13.31
N ILE A 190 -6.78 21.25 -14.61
CA ILE A 190 -6.34 20.04 -15.30
C ILE A 190 -4.87 20.24 -15.66
N ARG A 191 -4.01 19.34 -15.20
CA ARG A 191 -2.60 19.29 -15.59
C ARG A 191 -2.35 18.02 -16.38
N ILE A 192 -1.70 18.16 -17.53
CA ILE A 192 -1.30 17.04 -18.38
C ILE A 192 0.21 16.97 -18.35
N PHE A 193 0.74 15.80 -18.00
CA PHE A 193 2.16 15.52 -17.92
C PHE A 193 2.56 14.50 -18.99
N ASP A 194 3.73 14.72 -19.60
CA ASP A 194 4.48 13.67 -20.27
C ASP A 194 5.25 12.85 -19.22
N ILE A 195 5.02 11.55 -19.19
CA ILE A 195 5.65 10.60 -18.26
C ILE A 195 6.50 9.55 -19.01
N SER A 196 6.95 9.85 -20.24
CA SER A 196 7.85 8.98 -20.99
C SER A 196 9.08 8.58 -20.15
N ASP A 197 9.61 9.53 -19.38
CA ASP A 197 10.49 9.28 -18.24
C ASP A 197 9.69 9.40 -16.92
N ARG A 198 9.35 8.26 -16.31
CA ARG A 198 8.55 8.21 -15.07
C ARG A 198 9.25 8.84 -13.87
N SER A 199 10.58 8.99 -13.91
CA SER A 199 11.35 9.65 -12.84
C SER A 199 11.35 11.17 -12.95
N ARG A 200 10.99 11.69 -14.13
CA ARG A 200 10.98 13.13 -14.41
C ARG A 200 9.76 13.52 -15.25
N PRO A 201 8.54 13.53 -14.66
CA PRO A 201 7.34 14.00 -15.34
C PRO A 201 7.47 15.45 -15.79
N ILE A 202 7.06 15.74 -17.02
CA ILE A 202 7.14 17.07 -17.62
C ILE A 202 5.72 17.61 -17.84
N LEU A 203 5.38 18.74 -17.21
CA LEU A 203 4.09 19.40 -17.44
C LEU A 203 4.04 19.92 -18.88
N ILE A 204 3.13 19.35 -19.70
CA ILE A 204 2.93 19.77 -21.09
C ILE A 204 1.75 20.72 -21.27
N ARG A 205 0.74 20.65 -20.40
CA ARG A 205 -0.43 21.54 -20.46
C ARG A 205 -1.05 21.76 -19.10
N LYS A 206 -1.52 23.00 -18.88
CA LYS A 206 -2.37 23.37 -17.75
C LYS A 206 -3.62 24.05 -18.29
N ILE A 207 -4.78 23.58 -17.87
CA ILE A 207 -6.10 24.15 -18.20
C ILE A 207 -6.77 24.52 -16.88
N SER A 208 -7.46 25.65 -16.86
CA SER A 208 -8.26 26.10 -15.72
C SER A 208 -9.67 26.36 -16.23
N THR A 209 -10.66 25.84 -15.52
CA THR A 209 -12.08 26.16 -15.76
C THR A 209 -12.73 26.59 -14.46
N ASP A 210 -13.68 27.51 -14.55
CA ASP A 210 -14.47 27.93 -13.42
C ASP A 210 -15.43 26.81 -13.00
N GLY A 211 -15.72 26.73 -11.70
CA GLY A 211 -16.66 25.76 -11.14
C GLY A 211 -15.99 24.58 -10.43
N TRP A 212 -16.84 23.69 -9.93
CA TRP A 212 -16.45 22.51 -9.18
C TRP A 212 -16.34 21.30 -10.08
N TYR A 213 -15.28 20.54 -9.87
CA TYR A 213 -15.17 19.21 -10.43
C TYR A 213 -16.13 18.25 -9.72
N PHE A 214 -16.79 17.39 -10.50
CA PHE A 214 -17.71 16.37 -9.97
C PHE A 214 -17.32 14.97 -10.43
N GLU A 215 -17.25 14.74 -11.75
CA GLU A 215 -16.86 13.46 -12.35
C GLU A 215 -16.19 13.73 -13.69
N SER A 216 -15.40 12.78 -14.19
CA SER A 216 -14.90 12.81 -15.55
C SER A 216 -14.74 11.41 -16.12
N ARG A 217 -14.78 11.33 -17.45
CA ARG A 217 -14.62 10.09 -18.21
C ARG A 217 -13.61 10.29 -19.32
N MET A 218 -12.74 9.30 -19.52
CA MET A 218 -11.82 9.29 -20.64
C MET A 218 -12.25 8.25 -21.67
N ILE A 219 -12.35 8.67 -22.93
CA ILE A 219 -12.66 7.80 -24.08
C ILE A 219 -11.57 8.00 -25.13
N GLY A 220 -10.84 6.94 -25.43
CA GLY A 220 -9.67 7.03 -26.31
C GLY A 220 -8.67 8.06 -25.78
N ALA A 221 -8.40 9.11 -26.57
CA ALA A 221 -7.47 10.18 -26.22
C ALA A 221 -8.12 11.44 -25.60
N TYR A 222 -9.43 11.40 -25.33
CA TYR A 222 -10.21 12.56 -24.88
C TYR A 222 -10.69 12.38 -23.45
N VAL A 223 -10.52 13.41 -22.62
CA VAL A 223 -11.09 13.50 -21.27
C VAL A 223 -12.28 14.45 -21.32
N TYR A 224 -13.43 13.96 -20.89
CA TYR A 224 -14.68 14.70 -20.74
C TYR A 224 -14.86 15.02 -19.26
N LEU A 225 -15.11 16.30 -18.97
CA LEU A 225 -15.38 16.83 -17.64
C LEU A 225 -16.85 17.24 -17.51
#